data_AF-A0A9D5TT18-F1
#
_entry.id   AF-A0A9D5TT18-F1
#
_cell.length_a   1.000
_cell.length_b   1.000
_cell.length_c   1.000
_cell.angle_alpha   90.00
_cell.angle_beta   90.00
_cell.angle_gamma   90.00
#
_symmetry.space_group_name_H-M   'P 1'
#
loop_
_entity.id
_entity.type
_entity.pdbx_description
1 polymer ?
#
loop_
_entity_poly.entity_id
_entity_poly.type
_entity_poly.pdbx_seq_one_letter_code
_entity_poly.pdbx_strand_id
1 'polypeptide(L)'
;MEMVNITINGQSLSVPQDYTILQAARQAGIDIPTLCYLKDINEIGACRMCLVEVKGARTLVTACVYPVNEGMEVFTNTARVRKARKAVLELMLSNHNRNCLTCVRNRNCELQKLSEELNVTEIPYEGEYTPSTIDDFSPSIVRDNSKCILCRRCVAVCKKIQTVGVIDATERGFKTKIGSSFDKSLNETDCAMCGQCIAICPVGALHEKDGLEPVWNALADETKHVVVQTAPAVRAALGEEFGLPIGTPVTGKMAAALKMLGFDKVFDTDFAADLTIMEEGTELINRIKEGGKLPLITSCSPGWVKFCEHNFPDFLDNLSTAKSPHEMYGAVLKSYYAEKAGIDPKDIYVVSVMPCTAKKFE
;
A
#
# COMPACT_ATOMS: atom_id res chain seq x y z
N MET A 1 -0.48 6.96 -34.93
CA MET A 1 0.67 6.60 -34.08
C MET A 1 1.68 5.91 -34.98
N GLU A 2 2.93 6.36 -34.99
CA GLU A 2 3.99 5.71 -35.75
C GLU A 2 4.29 4.35 -35.10
N MET A 3 4.28 3.29 -35.90
CA MET A 3 4.51 1.92 -35.47
C MET A 3 5.92 1.52 -35.86
N VAL A 4 6.62 0.83 -34.97
CA VAL A 4 7.95 0.27 -35.25
C VAL A 4 7.93 -1.24 -35.17
N ASN A 5 8.71 -1.89 -36.04
CA ASN A 5 8.89 -3.33 -36.07
C ASN A 5 10.14 -3.70 -35.27
N ILE A 6 9.95 -4.55 -34.27
CA ILE A 6 11.03 -5.03 -33.40
C ILE A 6 10.94 -6.54 -33.25
N THR A 7 12.00 -7.15 -32.75
CA THR A 7 12.04 -8.59 -32.45
C THR A 7 12.47 -8.80 -31.01
N ILE A 8 11.66 -9.51 -30.21
CA ILE A 8 12.02 -9.89 -28.84
C ILE A 8 12.04 -11.41 -28.76
N ASN A 9 13.19 -11.99 -28.38
CA ASN A 9 13.41 -13.44 -28.32
C ASN A 9 13.01 -14.18 -29.62
N GLY A 10 13.26 -13.58 -30.78
CA GLY A 10 12.90 -14.13 -32.09
C GLY A 10 11.43 -13.93 -32.50
N GLN A 11 10.57 -13.36 -31.63
CA GLN A 11 9.20 -13.01 -32.00
C GLN A 11 9.16 -11.60 -32.58
N SER A 12 8.67 -11.45 -33.80
CA SER A 12 8.47 -10.15 -34.46
C SER A 12 7.20 -9.47 -33.95
N LEU A 13 7.30 -8.18 -33.64
CA LEU A 13 6.25 -7.37 -33.02
C LEU A 13 6.15 -6.05 -33.77
N SER A 14 4.94 -5.53 -33.93
CA SER A 14 4.70 -4.14 -34.32
C SER A 14 4.07 -3.41 -33.15
N VAL A 15 4.75 -2.40 -32.62
CA VAL A 15 4.33 -1.65 -31.43
C VAL A 15 4.44 -0.14 -31.67
N PRO A 16 3.72 0.69 -30.92
CA PRO A 16 3.89 2.14 -30.97
C PRO A 16 5.34 2.55 -30.65
N GLN A 17 5.88 3.53 -31.39
CA GLN A 17 7.26 4.00 -31.23
C GLN A 17 7.56 4.59 -29.84
N ASP A 18 6.55 5.11 -29.14
CA ASP A 18 6.66 5.66 -27.79
C ASP A 18 6.73 4.59 -26.69
N TYR A 19 6.62 3.30 -27.05
CA TYR A 19 6.75 2.22 -26.08
C TYR A 19 8.19 2.05 -25.58
N THR A 20 8.29 1.64 -24.33
CA THR A 20 9.51 1.05 -23.78
C THR A 20 9.61 -0.42 -24.16
N ILE A 21 10.83 -0.99 -24.11
CA ILE A 21 11.02 -2.44 -24.31
C ILE A 21 10.15 -3.26 -23.36
N LEU A 22 9.96 -2.81 -22.11
CA LEU A 22 9.12 -3.51 -21.13
C LEU A 22 7.65 -3.55 -21.55
N GLN A 23 7.11 -2.43 -22.06
CA GLN A 23 5.72 -2.37 -22.54
C GLN A 23 5.54 -3.27 -23.77
N ALA A 24 6.48 -3.24 -24.71
CA ALA A 24 6.47 -4.11 -25.88
C ALA A 24 6.56 -5.60 -25.49
N ALA A 25 7.43 -5.96 -24.54
CA ALA A 25 7.56 -7.33 -24.04
C ALA A 25 6.25 -7.82 -23.40
N ARG A 26 5.58 -6.99 -22.59
CA ARG A 26 4.29 -7.33 -21.98
C ARG A 26 3.21 -7.60 -23.02
N GLN A 27 3.16 -6.82 -24.11
CA GLN A 27 2.23 -7.05 -25.22
C GLN A 27 2.50 -8.39 -25.93
N ALA A 28 3.75 -8.83 -25.97
CA ALA A 28 4.16 -10.12 -26.51
C ALA A 28 3.97 -11.31 -25.53
N GLY A 29 3.44 -11.06 -24.32
CA GLY A 29 3.36 -12.08 -23.26
C GLY A 29 4.72 -12.50 -22.70
N ILE A 30 5.76 -11.68 -22.89
CA ILE A 30 7.12 -11.92 -22.40
C ILE A 30 7.29 -11.19 -21.06
N ASP A 31 7.47 -11.96 -20.00
CA ASP A 31 7.72 -11.39 -18.67
C ASP A 31 9.17 -10.92 -18.53
N ILE A 32 9.34 -9.69 -18.04
CA ILE A 32 10.63 -9.10 -17.69
C ILE A 32 10.50 -8.60 -16.25
N PRO A 33 11.29 -9.12 -15.31
CA PRO A 33 11.14 -8.81 -13.90
C PRO A 33 11.45 -7.34 -13.60
N THR A 34 10.69 -6.76 -12.69
CA THR A 34 10.87 -5.38 -12.21
C THR A 34 10.63 -5.31 -10.71
N LEU A 35 11.39 -4.45 -10.00
CA LEU A 35 11.12 -4.12 -8.59
C LEU A 35 10.71 -2.66 -8.41
N CYS A 36 11.47 -1.72 -9.00
CA CYS A 36 11.17 -0.30 -8.88
C CYS A 36 10.10 0.19 -9.85
N TYR A 37 9.88 -0.50 -10.98
CA TYR A 37 8.94 -0.03 -11.98
C TYR A 37 7.51 -0.06 -11.44
N LEU A 38 6.85 1.08 -11.48
CA LEU A 38 5.41 1.20 -11.24
C LEU A 38 4.86 2.07 -12.36
N LYS A 39 4.00 1.48 -13.21
CA LYS A 39 3.49 2.11 -14.42
C LYS A 39 2.94 3.50 -14.11
N ASP A 40 3.34 4.50 -14.89
CA ASP A 40 2.90 5.91 -14.80
C ASP A 40 3.30 6.64 -13.49
N ILE A 41 3.94 5.94 -12.53
CA ILE A 41 4.27 6.48 -11.20
C ILE A 41 5.78 6.50 -10.96
N ASN A 42 6.47 5.37 -11.12
CA ASN A 42 7.89 5.23 -10.81
C ASN A 42 8.65 4.50 -11.93
N GLU A 43 9.22 5.25 -12.85
CA GLU A 43 9.86 4.74 -14.07
C GLU A 43 11.33 5.19 -14.14
N ILE A 44 12.12 4.82 -13.12
CA ILE A 44 13.49 5.34 -12.92
C ILE A 44 14.60 4.35 -13.30
N GLY A 45 14.26 3.09 -13.61
CA GLY A 45 15.25 2.05 -13.95
C GLY A 45 16.29 1.73 -12.87
N ALA A 46 16.08 2.18 -11.63
CA ALA A 46 17.09 2.14 -10.57
C ALA A 46 17.43 0.72 -10.09
N CYS A 47 16.43 -0.18 -10.00
CA CYS A 47 16.64 -1.52 -9.47
C CYS A 47 17.43 -2.46 -10.41
N ARG A 48 17.56 -2.12 -11.71
CA ARG A 48 18.23 -2.94 -12.72
C ARG A 48 17.73 -4.40 -12.86
N MET A 49 16.59 -4.79 -12.28
CA MET A 49 16.02 -6.12 -12.52
C MET A 49 15.54 -6.31 -13.96
N CYS A 50 15.14 -5.22 -14.63
CA CYS A 50 14.66 -5.23 -16.02
C CYS A 50 15.78 -5.22 -17.08
N LEU A 51 17.01 -5.57 -16.71
CA LEU A 51 18.13 -5.60 -17.66
C LEU A 51 17.84 -6.57 -18.80
N VAL A 52 18.06 -6.15 -20.04
CA VAL A 52 17.94 -6.96 -21.26
C VAL A 52 19.12 -6.69 -22.18
N GLU A 53 19.36 -7.60 -23.11
CA GLU A 53 20.40 -7.47 -24.12
C GLU A 53 19.78 -7.00 -25.44
N VAL A 54 20.34 -5.96 -26.04
CA VAL A 54 19.93 -5.45 -27.35
C VAL A 54 21.06 -5.70 -28.33
N LYS A 55 20.75 -6.24 -29.50
CA LYS A 55 21.76 -6.52 -30.53
C LYS A 55 22.49 -5.24 -30.94
N GLY A 56 23.82 -5.30 -30.96
CA GLY A 56 24.68 -4.14 -31.25
C GLY A 56 24.91 -3.19 -30.07
N ALA A 57 24.16 -3.31 -28.96
CA ALA A 57 24.42 -2.52 -27.77
C ALA A 57 25.64 -3.07 -26.99
N ARG A 58 26.56 -2.18 -26.60
CA ARG A 58 27.75 -2.56 -25.82
C ARG A 58 27.40 -3.07 -24.42
N THR A 59 26.41 -2.48 -23.78
CA THR A 59 25.96 -2.80 -22.42
C THR A 59 24.54 -3.34 -22.41
N LEU A 60 24.18 -4.06 -21.34
CA LEU A 60 22.79 -4.36 -21.07
C LEU A 60 22.02 -3.06 -20.82
N VAL A 61 20.78 -2.99 -21.29
CA VAL A 61 19.90 -1.82 -21.13
C VAL A 61 18.74 -2.14 -20.21
N THR A 62 18.16 -1.13 -19.58
CA THR A 62 16.99 -1.28 -18.71
C THR A 62 15.70 -1.21 -19.51
N ALA A 63 14.99 -2.32 -19.64
CA ALA A 63 13.79 -2.41 -20.47
C ALA A 63 12.68 -1.44 -20.06
N CYS A 64 12.59 -1.07 -18.79
CA CYS A 64 11.49 -0.26 -18.26
C CYS A 64 11.55 1.23 -18.61
N VAL A 65 12.66 1.72 -19.18
CA VAL A 65 12.83 3.13 -19.59
C VAL A 65 13.46 3.28 -20.97
N TYR A 66 13.94 2.19 -21.57
CA TYR A 66 14.59 2.23 -22.87
C TYR A 66 13.53 2.18 -23.98
N PRO A 67 13.43 3.19 -24.86
CA PRO A 67 12.45 3.23 -25.92
C PRO A 67 12.76 2.20 -27.01
N VAL A 68 11.72 1.70 -27.68
CA VAL A 68 11.88 0.85 -28.86
C VAL A 68 12.28 1.67 -30.09
N ASN A 69 12.97 1.06 -31.05
CA ASN A 69 13.34 1.68 -32.32
C ASN A 69 13.17 0.67 -33.45
N GLU A 70 12.93 1.14 -34.68
CA GLU A 70 12.78 0.27 -35.86
C GLU A 70 13.96 -0.71 -36.00
N GLY A 71 13.66 -1.98 -36.25
CA GLY A 71 14.64 -3.04 -36.43
C GLY A 71 15.34 -3.49 -35.15
N MET A 72 14.92 -3.04 -33.97
CA MET A 72 15.52 -3.44 -32.69
C MET A 72 15.33 -4.93 -32.42
N GLU A 73 16.41 -5.62 -32.05
CA GLU A 73 16.40 -7.03 -31.66
C GLU A 73 16.83 -7.17 -30.20
N VAL A 74 15.95 -7.73 -29.36
CA VAL A 74 16.11 -7.82 -27.90
C VAL A 74 16.11 -9.28 -27.44
N PHE A 75 17.00 -9.60 -26.50
CA PHE A 75 17.09 -10.89 -25.84
C PHE A 75 16.90 -10.72 -24.32
N THR A 76 15.94 -11.42 -23.75
CA THR A 76 15.57 -11.23 -22.33
C THR A 76 16.15 -12.28 -21.38
N ASN A 77 16.77 -13.34 -21.90
CA ASN A 77 17.20 -14.49 -21.10
C ASN A 77 18.59 -15.06 -21.46
N THR A 78 19.47 -14.26 -22.10
CA THR A 78 20.84 -14.69 -22.40
C THR A 78 21.61 -15.02 -21.11
N ALA A 79 22.69 -15.81 -21.20
CA ALA A 79 23.54 -16.09 -20.04
C ALA A 79 24.06 -14.80 -19.38
N ARG A 80 24.34 -13.77 -20.19
CA ARG A 80 24.77 -12.44 -19.73
C ARG A 80 23.66 -11.74 -18.93
N VAL A 81 22.43 -11.73 -19.43
CA VAL A 81 21.27 -11.13 -18.74
C VAL A 81 20.98 -11.85 -17.42
N ARG A 82 20.94 -13.19 -17.43
CA ARG A 82 20.67 -14.00 -16.23
C ARG A 82 21.71 -13.74 -15.13
N LYS A 83 22.99 -13.77 -15.47
CA LYS A 83 24.09 -13.49 -14.52
C LYS A 83 24.01 -12.07 -13.96
N ALA A 84 23.71 -11.08 -14.80
CA ALA A 84 23.60 -9.68 -14.36
C ALA A 84 22.43 -9.47 -13.40
N ARG A 85 21.24 -10.01 -13.72
CA ARG A 85 20.06 -9.91 -12.83
C ARG A 85 20.30 -10.62 -11.49
N LYS A 86 20.91 -11.82 -11.53
CA LYS A 86 21.25 -12.57 -10.31
C LYS A 86 22.23 -11.78 -9.42
N ALA A 87 23.31 -11.24 -9.99
CA ALA A 87 24.28 -10.43 -9.24
C ALA A 87 23.65 -9.16 -8.63
N VAL A 88 22.78 -8.46 -9.38
CA VAL A 88 22.03 -7.30 -8.86
C VAL A 88 21.17 -7.70 -7.68
N LEU A 89 20.47 -8.83 -7.77
CA LEU A 89 19.60 -9.31 -6.70
C LEU A 89 20.41 -9.74 -5.46
N GLU A 90 21.52 -10.45 -5.65
CA GLU A 90 22.44 -10.84 -4.58
C GLU A 90 23.01 -9.60 -3.84
N LEU A 91 23.33 -8.52 -4.55
CA LEU A 91 23.76 -7.25 -3.94
C LEU A 91 22.64 -6.55 -3.17
N MET A 92 21.39 -6.64 -3.61
CA MET A 92 20.26 -6.15 -2.81
C MET A 92 20.11 -6.96 -1.53
N LEU A 93 20.23 -8.28 -1.64
CA LEU A 93 20.04 -9.21 -0.53
C LEU A 93 21.20 -9.17 0.48
N SER A 94 22.40 -8.74 0.09
CA SER A 94 23.54 -8.60 1.01
C SER A 94 23.33 -7.51 2.05
N ASN A 95 22.56 -6.46 1.73
CA ASN A 95 22.20 -5.39 2.67
C ASN A 95 20.81 -5.56 3.30
N HIS A 96 19.98 -6.47 2.76
CA HIS A 96 18.59 -6.68 3.21
C HIS A 96 18.51 -7.59 4.43
N ASN A 97 17.69 -7.22 5.41
CA ASN A 97 17.35 -8.08 6.54
C ASN A 97 16.42 -9.23 6.09
N ARG A 98 16.96 -10.45 6.10
CA ARG A 98 16.34 -11.66 5.53
C ARG A 98 15.57 -12.50 6.55
N ASN A 99 15.01 -11.89 7.60
CA ASN A 99 14.14 -12.57 8.56
C ASN A 99 12.75 -12.89 7.98
N CYS A 100 12.71 -13.69 6.90
CA CYS A 100 11.53 -13.92 6.09
C CYS A 100 10.42 -14.67 6.83
N LEU A 101 10.77 -15.58 7.74
CA LEU A 101 9.81 -16.43 8.45
C LEU A 101 8.88 -15.63 9.40
N THR A 102 9.37 -14.51 9.91
CA THR A 102 8.63 -13.60 10.80
C THR A 102 8.23 -12.30 10.11
N CYS A 103 8.47 -12.18 8.79
CA CYS A 103 8.16 -10.98 8.04
C CYS A 103 6.68 -10.92 7.68
N VAL A 104 6.07 -9.73 7.82
CA VAL A 104 4.69 -9.43 7.41
C VAL A 104 4.41 -9.66 5.91
N ARG A 105 5.47 -9.74 5.09
CA ARG A 105 5.38 -10.02 3.65
C ARG A 105 5.77 -11.45 3.27
N ASN A 106 5.83 -12.36 4.24
CA ASN A 106 6.09 -13.76 3.95
C ASN A 106 5.04 -14.29 2.96
N ARG A 107 5.48 -14.96 1.88
CA ARG A 107 4.67 -15.52 0.79
C ARG A 107 4.07 -14.52 -0.22
N ASN A 108 4.18 -13.21 0.00
CA ASN A 108 3.73 -12.18 -0.95
C ASN A 108 4.77 -11.06 -1.20
N CYS A 109 6.04 -11.35 -0.91
CA CYS A 109 7.17 -10.45 -1.15
C CYS A 109 7.70 -10.58 -2.58
N GLU A 110 7.77 -9.48 -3.33
CA GLU A 110 8.28 -9.49 -4.72
C GLU A 110 9.78 -9.85 -4.75
N LEU A 111 10.54 -9.45 -3.73
CA LEU A 111 11.96 -9.80 -3.61
C LEU A 111 12.17 -11.30 -3.35
N GLN A 112 11.31 -11.91 -2.52
CA GLN A 112 11.33 -13.35 -2.24
C GLN A 112 11.03 -14.14 -3.52
N LYS A 113 9.99 -13.74 -4.25
CA LYS A 113 9.61 -14.35 -5.54
C LYS A 113 10.76 -14.30 -6.56
N LEU A 114 11.41 -13.15 -6.73
CA LEU A 114 12.55 -13.03 -7.65
C LEU A 114 13.77 -13.85 -7.21
N SER A 115 13.98 -14.03 -5.91
CA SER A 115 15.07 -14.85 -5.38
C SER A 115 14.89 -16.32 -5.74
N GLU A 116 13.64 -16.80 -5.68
CA GLU A 116 13.26 -18.13 -6.13
C GLU A 116 13.39 -18.29 -7.65
N GLU A 117 12.83 -17.36 -8.43
CA GLU A 117 12.88 -17.40 -9.91
C GLU A 117 14.29 -17.37 -10.49
N LEU A 118 15.22 -16.64 -9.85
CA LEU A 118 16.62 -16.56 -10.26
C LEU A 118 17.54 -17.59 -9.59
N ASN A 119 16.96 -18.51 -8.82
CA ASN A 119 17.68 -19.56 -8.10
C ASN A 119 18.86 -19.01 -7.29
N VAL A 120 18.56 -18.02 -6.43
CA VAL A 120 19.52 -17.47 -5.47
C VAL A 120 19.54 -18.38 -4.24
N THR A 121 20.58 -19.20 -4.14
CA THR A 121 20.77 -20.17 -3.06
C THR A 121 21.76 -19.69 -2.00
N GLU A 122 22.62 -18.73 -2.36
CA GLU A 122 23.67 -18.18 -1.53
C GLU A 122 23.87 -16.69 -1.85
N ILE A 123 24.52 -15.97 -0.92
CA ILE A 123 24.88 -14.57 -1.13
C ILE A 123 26.40 -14.47 -1.01
N PRO A 124 27.12 -14.29 -2.13
CA PRO A 124 28.58 -14.26 -2.13
C PRO A 124 29.16 -12.93 -1.64
N TYR A 125 28.32 -11.90 -1.46
CA TYR A 125 28.72 -10.56 -1.06
C TYR A 125 28.60 -10.39 0.45
N GLU A 126 29.75 -10.20 1.12
CA GLU A 126 29.85 -9.83 2.53
C GLU A 126 30.19 -8.34 2.66
N GLY A 127 29.82 -7.73 3.79
CA GLY A 127 30.13 -6.33 4.06
C GLY A 127 29.28 -5.70 5.15
N GLU A 128 29.27 -4.37 5.19
CA GLU A 128 28.34 -3.63 6.03
C GLU A 128 26.89 -3.91 5.62
N TYR A 129 25.99 -3.88 6.60
CA TYR A 129 24.56 -4.00 6.41
C TYR A 129 23.83 -2.89 7.14
N THR A 130 22.64 -2.55 6.66
CA THR A 130 21.78 -1.55 7.28
C THR A 130 21.20 -2.13 8.57
N PRO A 131 21.49 -1.55 9.75
CA PRO A 131 20.96 -2.05 11.00
C PRO A 131 19.44 -1.89 11.06
N SER A 132 18.79 -2.83 11.73
CA SER A 132 17.35 -2.76 12.00
C SER A 132 17.06 -1.54 12.87
N THR A 133 16.36 -0.57 12.30
CA THR A 133 15.83 0.61 12.99
C THR A 133 14.36 0.68 12.65
N ILE A 134 13.53 0.42 13.66
CA ILE A 134 12.07 0.38 13.52
C ILE A 134 11.52 1.69 14.05
N ASP A 135 10.81 2.41 13.18
CA ASP A 135 10.01 3.59 13.54
C ASP A 135 8.55 3.14 13.59
N ASP A 136 8.02 3.02 14.81
CA ASP A 136 6.67 2.54 15.09
C ASP A 136 5.84 3.53 15.92
N PHE A 137 6.26 4.78 16.02
CA PHE A 137 5.56 5.81 16.79
C PHE A 137 4.25 6.25 16.14
N SER A 138 4.11 6.10 14.81
CA SER A 138 2.83 6.36 14.14
C SER A 138 1.80 5.30 14.52
N PRO A 139 0.55 5.70 14.81
CA PRO A 139 -0.54 4.74 15.07
C PRO A 139 -0.94 3.95 13.82
N SER A 140 -0.49 4.35 12.63
CA SER A 140 -0.94 3.79 11.35
C SER A 140 0.13 3.02 10.60
N ILE A 141 1.38 3.51 10.58
CA ILE A 141 2.43 3.03 9.67
C ILE A 141 3.71 2.75 10.46
N VAL A 142 4.29 1.57 10.24
CA VAL A 142 5.60 1.17 10.78
C VAL A 142 6.62 1.14 9.64
N ARG A 143 7.83 1.64 9.90
CA ARG A 143 8.93 1.65 8.93
C ARG A 143 10.15 0.89 9.48
N ASP A 144 10.65 -0.04 8.67
CA ASP A 144 11.89 -0.78 8.91
C ASP A 144 12.81 -0.66 7.68
N ASN A 145 13.79 0.23 7.76
CA ASN A 145 14.71 0.49 6.66
C ASN A 145 15.70 -0.68 6.40
N SER A 146 15.87 -1.62 7.33
CA SER A 146 16.72 -2.80 7.09
C SER A 146 16.14 -3.74 6.04
N LYS A 147 14.83 -3.65 5.78
CA LYS A 147 14.14 -4.38 4.70
C LYS A 147 14.00 -3.55 3.42
N CYS A 148 14.41 -2.28 3.42
CA CYS A 148 14.25 -1.41 2.26
C CYS A 148 15.25 -1.76 1.15
N ILE A 149 14.77 -1.84 -0.10
CA ILE A 149 15.61 -2.06 -1.29
C ILE A 149 15.84 -0.77 -2.11
N LEU A 150 15.54 0.39 -1.52
CA LEU A 150 15.69 1.72 -2.13
C LEU A 150 15.03 1.86 -3.53
N CYS A 151 13.92 1.16 -3.76
CA CYS A 151 13.23 1.17 -5.06
C CYS A 151 12.48 2.47 -5.36
N ARG A 152 12.25 3.32 -4.35
CA ARG A 152 11.57 4.62 -4.41
C ARG A 152 10.10 4.60 -4.87
N ARG A 153 9.44 3.44 -4.91
CA ARG A 153 7.98 3.35 -5.16
C ARG A 153 7.17 4.16 -4.13
N CYS A 154 7.56 4.10 -2.87
CA CYS A 154 6.94 4.85 -1.75
C CYS A 154 7.10 6.37 -1.89
N VAL A 155 8.29 6.83 -2.23
CA VAL A 155 8.56 8.23 -2.51
C VAL A 155 7.71 8.72 -3.69
N ALA A 156 7.71 7.95 -4.79
CA ALA A 156 6.99 8.33 -6.00
C ALA A 156 5.47 8.41 -5.78
N VAL A 157 4.84 7.44 -5.11
CA VAL A 157 3.39 7.49 -4.85
C VAL A 157 3.03 8.61 -3.87
N CYS A 158 3.85 8.83 -2.84
CA CYS A 158 3.61 9.87 -1.84
C CYS A 158 3.70 11.27 -2.46
N LYS A 159 4.63 11.47 -3.39
CA LYS A 159 4.85 12.76 -4.06
C LYS A 159 3.91 12.99 -5.25
N LYS A 160 3.74 12.00 -6.13
CA LYS A 160 3.01 12.18 -7.39
C LYS A 160 1.51 11.93 -7.30
N ILE A 161 1.08 11.00 -6.45
CA ILE A 161 -0.33 10.61 -6.33
C ILE A 161 -0.96 11.30 -5.13
N GLN A 162 -0.33 11.21 -3.96
CA GLN A 162 -0.87 11.83 -2.75
C GLN A 162 -0.55 13.33 -2.65
N THR A 163 0.45 13.82 -3.39
CA THR A 163 0.92 15.21 -3.35
C THR A 163 1.40 15.70 -1.98
N VAL A 164 1.68 14.78 -1.05
CA VAL A 164 2.15 15.08 0.31
C VAL A 164 3.67 15.13 0.37
N GLY A 165 4.36 14.14 -0.19
CA GLY A 165 5.83 14.15 -0.29
C GLY A 165 6.60 14.10 1.04
N VAL A 166 6.07 13.46 2.08
CA VAL A 166 6.69 13.41 3.44
C VAL A 166 7.89 12.45 3.57
N ILE A 167 8.17 11.63 2.56
CA ILE A 167 9.31 10.71 2.54
C ILE A 167 10.11 10.85 1.25
N ASP A 168 11.44 10.84 1.36
CA ASP A 168 12.38 10.85 0.23
C ASP A 168 13.66 10.06 0.57
N ALA A 169 14.56 9.91 -0.41
CA ALA A 169 15.90 9.39 -0.19
C ALA A 169 16.77 10.45 0.49
N THR A 170 17.24 10.14 1.70
CA THR A 170 18.19 10.95 2.46
C THR A 170 19.58 10.32 2.42
N GLU A 171 20.60 11.08 2.80
CA GLU A 171 22.01 10.68 2.75
C GLU A 171 22.50 10.33 1.33
N ARG A 172 23.70 9.72 1.23
CA ARG A 172 24.32 9.32 -0.05
C ARG A 172 25.09 8.00 0.07
N GLY A 173 25.28 7.35 -1.07
CA GLY A 173 26.05 6.11 -1.17
C GLY A 173 25.41 4.98 -0.36
N PHE A 174 26.23 4.22 0.37
CA PHE A 174 25.74 3.12 1.20
C PHE A 174 24.80 3.56 2.33
N LYS A 175 24.95 4.79 2.84
CA LYS A 175 24.13 5.34 3.92
C LYS A 175 22.74 5.79 3.46
N THR A 176 22.43 5.71 2.17
CA THR A 176 21.14 6.16 1.62
C THR A 176 20.00 5.40 2.28
N LYS A 177 19.01 6.11 2.80
CA LYS A 177 17.81 5.53 3.41
C LYS A 177 16.55 6.28 2.96
N ILE A 178 15.39 5.65 3.10
CA ILE A 178 14.11 6.36 2.90
C ILE A 178 13.71 6.97 4.24
N GLY A 179 13.72 8.30 4.27
CA GLY A 179 13.55 9.11 5.47
C GLY A 179 12.52 10.20 5.24
N SER A 180 11.96 10.68 6.34
CA SER A 180 11.27 11.97 6.42
C SER A 180 12.29 13.07 6.71
N SER A 181 11.87 14.33 6.65
CA SER A 181 12.75 15.45 7.01
C SER A 181 13.29 15.29 8.43
N PHE A 182 14.61 15.44 8.58
CA PHE A 182 15.32 15.31 9.86
C PHE A 182 15.11 13.97 10.58
N ASP A 183 14.80 12.89 9.83
CA ASP A 183 14.55 11.56 10.39
C ASP A 183 13.40 11.48 11.41
N LYS A 184 12.49 12.47 11.41
CA LYS A 184 11.31 12.48 12.28
C LYS A 184 10.42 11.26 12.08
N SER A 185 9.65 10.84 13.09
CA SER A 185 8.63 9.83 12.82
C SER A 185 7.59 10.38 11.84
N LEU A 186 6.95 9.50 11.06
CA LEU A 186 5.78 9.90 10.26
C LEU A 186 4.66 10.53 11.12
N ASN A 187 4.62 10.20 12.41
CA ASN A 187 3.71 10.80 13.38
C ASN A 187 3.92 12.31 13.57
N GLU A 188 5.13 12.81 13.34
CA GLU A 188 5.55 14.19 13.58
C GLU A 188 5.68 15.00 12.28
N THR A 189 5.08 14.51 11.20
CA THR A 189 5.12 15.10 9.86
C THR A 189 3.71 15.31 9.32
N ASP A 190 3.59 16.00 8.19
CA ASP A 190 2.32 16.23 7.49
C ASP A 190 1.75 14.96 6.82
N CYS A 191 2.15 13.78 7.28
CA CYS A 191 1.75 12.49 6.74
C CYS A 191 0.25 12.28 6.95
N ALA A 192 -0.50 12.14 5.86
CA ALA A 192 -1.92 11.80 5.86
C ALA A 192 -2.24 10.37 6.36
N MET A 193 -1.22 9.57 6.73
CA MET A 193 -1.38 8.19 7.24
C MET A 193 -2.16 7.24 6.31
N CYS A 194 -2.26 7.57 5.02
CA CYS A 194 -3.12 6.87 4.05
C CYS A 194 -2.63 5.48 3.62
N GLY A 195 -1.40 5.10 3.98
CA GLY A 195 -0.86 3.77 3.73
C GLY A 195 -0.54 3.44 2.26
N GLN A 196 -0.66 4.40 1.34
CA GLN A 196 -0.33 4.15 -0.07
C GLN A 196 1.13 3.71 -0.27
N CYS A 197 2.03 4.23 0.57
CA CYS A 197 3.43 3.80 0.61
C CYS A 197 3.64 2.36 1.10
N ILE A 198 2.69 1.78 1.86
CA ILE A 198 2.68 0.35 2.24
C ILE A 198 2.21 -0.48 1.04
N ALA A 199 1.08 -0.10 0.43
CA ALA A 199 0.45 -0.83 -0.66
C ALA A 199 1.38 -1.06 -1.85
N ILE A 200 2.19 -0.06 -2.21
CA ILE A 200 3.15 -0.19 -3.32
C ILE A 200 4.49 -0.81 -2.91
N CYS A 201 4.72 -1.15 -1.64
CA CYS A 201 6.06 -1.54 -1.21
C CYS A 201 6.30 -2.98 -1.71
N PRO A 202 7.40 -3.30 -2.40
CA PRO A 202 7.63 -4.67 -2.89
C PRO A 202 8.07 -5.64 -1.77
N VAL A 203 8.37 -5.12 -0.58
CA VAL A 203 9.04 -5.80 0.54
C VAL A 203 8.43 -5.35 1.87
N GLY A 204 8.82 -5.98 2.98
CA GLY A 204 8.30 -5.67 4.33
C GLY A 204 8.89 -4.42 5.00
N ALA A 205 9.35 -3.42 4.23
CA ALA A 205 9.98 -2.21 4.78
C ALA A 205 8.97 -1.19 5.33
N LEU A 206 7.74 -1.24 4.85
CA LEU A 206 6.62 -0.44 5.31
C LEU A 206 5.44 -1.37 5.51
N HIS A 207 4.78 -1.29 6.66
CA HIS A 207 3.57 -2.04 6.96
C HIS A 207 2.67 -1.27 7.93
N GLU A 208 1.44 -1.71 8.09
CA GLU A 208 0.50 -1.16 9.04
C GLU A 208 0.92 -1.45 10.48
N LYS A 209 0.56 -0.55 11.41
CA LYS A 209 0.69 -0.83 12.84
C LYS A 209 -0.27 -1.96 13.21
N ASP A 210 0.27 -3.04 13.77
CA ASP A 210 -0.54 -4.18 14.17
C ASP A 210 -1.54 -3.79 15.27
N GLY A 211 -2.75 -4.34 15.17
CA GLY A 211 -3.82 -4.14 16.14
C GLY A 211 -4.44 -5.46 16.61
N LEU A 212 -3.83 -6.60 16.29
CA LEU A 212 -4.40 -7.92 16.58
C LEU A 212 -4.35 -8.27 18.07
N GLU A 213 -3.25 -8.00 18.76
CA GLU A 213 -3.09 -8.37 20.17
C GLU A 213 -4.18 -7.75 21.08
N PRO A 214 -4.51 -6.44 20.99
CA PRO A 214 -5.64 -5.87 21.72
C PRO A 214 -6.98 -6.55 21.41
N VAL A 215 -7.20 -6.98 20.17
CA VAL A 215 -8.43 -7.67 19.75
C VAL A 215 -8.50 -9.07 20.36
N TRP A 216 -7.40 -9.82 20.35
CA TRP A 216 -7.35 -11.13 21.01
C TRP A 216 -7.56 -11.03 22.51
N ASN A 217 -6.95 -10.03 23.15
CA ASN A 217 -7.17 -9.78 24.58
C ASN A 217 -8.63 -9.45 24.89
N ALA A 218 -9.30 -8.66 24.04
CA ALA A 218 -10.72 -8.36 24.20
C ALA A 218 -11.59 -9.61 24.00
N LEU A 219 -11.33 -10.43 22.98
CA LEU A 219 -12.07 -11.67 22.71
C LEU A 219 -11.88 -12.73 23.81
N ALA A 220 -10.74 -12.71 24.50
CA ALA A 220 -10.46 -13.62 25.62
C ALA A 220 -11.03 -13.12 26.96
N ASP A 221 -11.47 -11.86 27.04
CA ASP A 221 -12.03 -11.28 28.26
C ASP A 221 -13.54 -11.56 28.35
N GLU A 222 -13.92 -12.53 29.19
CA GLU A 222 -15.32 -12.93 29.42
C GLU A 222 -16.21 -11.79 29.98
N THR A 223 -15.61 -10.70 30.49
CA THR A 223 -16.36 -9.53 30.96
C THR A 223 -16.72 -8.56 29.84
N LYS A 224 -16.16 -8.74 28.64
CA LYS A 224 -16.41 -7.87 27.49
C LYS A 224 -17.42 -8.46 26.53
N HIS A 225 -18.25 -7.57 26.02
CA HIS A 225 -19.11 -7.83 24.87
C HIS A 225 -18.43 -7.27 23.62
N VAL A 226 -17.78 -8.13 22.85
CA VAL A 226 -16.93 -7.75 21.73
C VAL A 226 -17.73 -7.76 20.44
N VAL A 227 -17.88 -6.58 19.86
CA VAL A 227 -18.59 -6.39 18.59
C VAL A 227 -17.61 -5.98 17.50
N VAL A 228 -17.87 -6.40 16.27
CA VAL A 228 -17.06 -6.02 15.10
C VAL A 228 -17.91 -5.31 14.06
N GLN A 229 -17.40 -4.20 13.52
CA GLN A 229 -17.92 -3.55 12.33
C GLN A 229 -16.97 -3.74 11.14
N THR A 230 -17.52 -3.93 9.95
CA THR A 230 -16.73 -4.14 8.72
C THR A 230 -17.03 -3.07 7.69
N ALA A 231 -15.98 -2.47 7.13
CA ALA A 231 -16.13 -1.45 6.10
C ALA A 231 -16.65 -2.03 4.77
N PRO A 232 -17.24 -1.20 3.89
CA PRO A 232 -17.78 -1.64 2.61
C PRO A 232 -16.77 -2.41 1.76
N ALA A 233 -15.57 -1.88 1.55
CA ALA A 233 -14.61 -2.47 0.60
C ALA A 233 -14.00 -3.80 1.07
N VAL A 234 -14.04 -4.12 2.36
CA VAL A 234 -13.46 -5.37 2.90
C VAL A 234 -14.11 -6.58 2.25
N ARG A 235 -15.44 -6.57 2.09
CA ARG A 235 -16.18 -7.69 1.51
C ARG A 235 -15.91 -7.92 0.01
N ALA A 236 -15.34 -6.94 -0.68
CA ALA A 236 -15.01 -7.01 -2.10
C ALA A 236 -13.57 -7.50 -2.36
N ALA A 237 -12.65 -7.23 -1.42
CA ALA A 237 -11.22 -7.53 -1.58
C ALA A 237 -10.74 -8.73 -0.74
N LEU A 238 -11.35 -9.01 0.41
CA LEU A 238 -10.88 -10.05 1.34
C LEU A 238 -10.76 -11.43 0.69
N GLY A 239 -11.59 -11.74 -0.32
CA GLY A 239 -11.53 -13.01 -1.04
C GLY A 239 -10.21 -13.26 -1.76
N GLU A 240 -9.50 -12.22 -2.18
CA GLU A 240 -8.22 -12.31 -2.92
C GLU A 240 -7.14 -12.97 -2.07
N GLU A 241 -7.11 -12.68 -0.76
CA GLU A 241 -6.20 -13.29 0.22
C GLU A 241 -6.45 -14.79 0.42
N PHE A 242 -7.61 -15.29 -0.02
CA PHE A 242 -7.97 -16.72 0.00
C PHE A 242 -7.91 -17.35 -1.39
N GLY A 243 -7.28 -16.69 -2.37
CA GLY A 243 -7.11 -17.19 -3.74
C GLY A 243 -8.38 -17.10 -4.60
N LEU A 244 -9.40 -16.34 -4.18
CA LEU A 244 -10.56 -16.06 -5.02
C LEU A 244 -10.22 -14.99 -6.07
N PRO A 245 -10.88 -15.00 -7.25
CA PRO A 245 -10.70 -13.95 -8.24
C PRO A 245 -10.99 -12.55 -7.68
N ILE A 246 -10.27 -11.55 -8.20
CA ILE A 246 -10.45 -10.12 -7.86
C ILE A 246 -11.92 -9.72 -8.00
N GLY A 247 -12.44 -9.01 -6.99
CA GLY A 247 -13.81 -8.54 -6.95
C GLY A 247 -14.85 -9.60 -6.58
N THR A 248 -14.45 -10.79 -6.14
CA THR A 248 -15.39 -11.81 -5.64
C THR A 248 -16.03 -11.34 -4.32
N PRO A 249 -17.37 -11.17 -4.25
CA PRO A 249 -18.02 -10.75 -3.02
C PRO A 249 -18.01 -11.87 -1.98
N VAL A 250 -17.51 -11.56 -0.78
CA VAL A 250 -17.41 -12.51 0.34
C VAL A 250 -18.20 -12.09 1.58
N THR A 251 -19.20 -11.22 1.45
CA THR A 251 -19.97 -10.66 2.58
C THR A 251 -20.45 -11.72 3.59
N GLY A 252 -21.18 -12.74 3.12
CA GLY A 252 -21.68 -13.80 4.00
C GLY A 252 -20.58 -14.67 4.61
N LYS A 253 -19.51 -14.93 3.85
CA LYS A 253 -18.35 -15.72 4.34
C LYS A 253 -17.57 -14.94 5.41
N MET A 254 -17.35 -13.65 5.20
CA MET A 254 -16.71 -12.74 6.15
C MET A 254 -17.50 -12.68 7.45
N ALA A 255 -18.82 -12.45 7.38
CA ALA A 255 -19.66 -12.40 8.57
C ALA A 255 -19.69 -13.74 9.32
N ALA A 256 -19.73 -14.87 8.62
CA ALA A 256 -19.64 -16.19 9.23
C ALA A 256 -18.28 -16.42 9.91
N ALA A 257 -17.17 -16.07 9.24
CA ALA A 257 -15.83 -16.20 9.79
C ALA A 257 -15.65 -15.35 11.07
N LEU A 258 -16.12 -14.11 11.09
CA LEU A 258 -16.06 -13.25 12.28
C LEU A 258 -16.85 -13.86 13.46
N LYS A 259 -18.02 -14.45 13.22
CA LYS A 259 -18.74 -15.18 14.27
C LYS A 259 -17.94 -16.40 14.78
N MET A 260 -17.31 -17.14 13.87
CA MET A 260 -16.47 -18.28 14.23
C MET A 260 -15.21 -17.88 15.01
N LEU A 261 -14.72 -16.66 14.82
CA LEU A 261 -13.59 -16.09 15.57
C LEU A 261 -13.95 -15.70 17.01
N GLY A 262 -15.23 -15.67 17.36
CA GLY A 262 -15.70 -15.40 18.73
C GLY A 262 -16.33 -14.02 18.96
N PHE A 263 -16.57 -13.23 17.91
CA PHE A 263 -17.28 -11.96 18.08
C PHE A 263 -18.76 -12.17 18.46
N ASP A 264 -19.23 -11.49 19.50
CA ASP A 264 -20.61 -11.59 20.01
C ASP A 264 -21.63 -11.05 19.02
N LYS A 265 -21.27 -9.98 18.30
CA LYS A 265 -22.04 -9.41 17.19
C LYS A 265 -21.16 -8.96 16.05
N VAL A 266 -21.66 -9.22 14.84
CA VAL A 266 -21.09 -8.71 13.59
C VAL A 266 -22.05 -7.66 13.04
N PHE A 267 -21.53 -6.45 12.91
CA PHE A 267 -22.20 -5.27 12.39
C PHE A 267 -21.55 -4.81 11.08
N ASP A 268 -22.25 -3.94 10.38
CA ASP A 268 -21.87 -3.46 9.07
C ASP A 268 -21.72 -1.94 9.08
N THR A 269 -20.52 -1.43 8.79
CA THR A 269 -20.26 0.02 8.77
C THR A 269 -21.12 0.72 7.72
N ASP A 270 -21.65 0.02 6.72
CA ASP A 270 -22.59 0.55 5.73
C ASP A 270 -23.83 1.17 6.40
N PHE A 271 -24.31 0.58 7.51
CA PHE A 271 -25.42 1.16 8.28
C PHE A 271 -25.08 2.56 8.81
N ALA A 272 -23.86 2.74 9.34
CA ALA A 272 -23.42 4.05 9.81
C ALA A 272 -23.04 4.98 8.66
N ALA A 273 -22.75 4.45 7.46
CA ALA A 273 -22.63 5.26 6.26
C ALA A 273 -23.97 5.91 5.91
N ASP A 274 -25.08 5.17 6.00
CA ASP A 274 -26.42 5.75 5.86
C ASP A 274 -26.68 6.85 6.90
N LEU A 275 -26.24 6.66 8.15
CA LEU A 275 -26.36 7.69 9.19
C LEU A 275 -25.51 8.94 8.88
N THR A 276 -24.27 8.76 8.43
CA THR A 276 -23.43 9.87 7.98
C THR A 276 -24.13 10.64 6.86
N ILE A 277 -24.78 9.96 5.90
CA ILE A 277 -25.54 10.62 4.84
C ILE A 277 -26.75 11.40 5.38
N MET A 278 -27.46 10.86 6.38
CA MET A 278 -28.58 11.58 7.01
C MET A 278 -28.12 12.90 7.64
N GLU A 279 -27.00 12.88 8.36
CA GLU A 279 -26.44 14.08 9.00
C GLU A 279 -25.83 15.05 7.97
N GLU A 280 -24.95 14.56 7.11
CA GLU A 280 -24.22 15.37 6.12
C GLU A 280 -25.16 15.95 5.05
N GLY A 281 -26.17 15.18 4.62
CA GLY A 281 -27.21 15.64 3.71
C GLY A 281 -28.09 16.72 4.34
N THR A 282 -28.46 16.57 5.61
CA THR A 282 -29.19 17.59 6.37
C THR A 282 -28.35 18.86 6.53
N GLU A 283 -27.08 18.70 6.88
CA GLU A 283 -26.12 19.81 6.99
C GLU A 283 -25.99 20.58 5.67
N LEU A 284 -25.86 19.88 4.54
CA LEU A 284 -25.79 20.51 3.21
C LEU A 284 -27.03 21.36 2.93
N ILE A 285 -28.22 20.81 3.18
CA ILE A 285 -29.49 21.52 2.95
C ILE A 285 -29.56 22.78 3.83
N ASN A 286 -29.15 22.69 5.09
CA ASN A 286 -29.15 23.82 6.01
C ASN A 286 -28.15 24.90 5.58
N ARG A 287 -26.90 24.51 5.23
CA ARG A 287 -25.89 25.46 4.73
C ARG A 287 -26.37 26.19 3.47
N ILE A 288 -27.08 25.52 2.55
CA ILE A 288 -27.64 26.17 1.36
C ILE A 288 -28.76 27.16 1.73
N LYS A 289 -29.67 26.79 2.64
CA LYS A 289 -30.83 27.63 3.00
C LYS A 289 -30.46 28.84 3.86
N GLU A 290 -29.52 28.68 4.76
CA GLU A 290 -29.19 29.66 5.80
C GLU A 290 -27.95 30.51 5.44
N GLY A 291 -27.34 30.29 4.26
CA GLY A 291 -26.14 31.01 3.85
C GLY A 291 -24.88 30.56 4.58
N GLY A 292 -24.79 29.26 4.92
CA GLY A 292 -23.61 28.64 5.54
C GLY A 292 -22.41 28.55 4.60
N LYS A 293 -21.26 28.15 5.15
CA LYS A 293 -19.98 28.09 4.41
C LYS A 293 -20.01 26.96 3.37
N LEU A 294 -19.78 27.33 2.10
CA LEU A 294 -19.73 26.42 0.95
C LEU A 294 -18.37 26.53 0.23
N PRO A 295 -17.89 25.49 -0.48
CA PRO A 295 -18.53 24.16 -0.63
C PRO A 295 -18.52 23.36 0.67
N LEU A 296 -19.51 22.49 0.88
CA LEU A 296 -19.44 21.45 1.91
C LEU A 296 -18.51 20.34 1.41
N ILE A 297 -17.55 19.94 2.24
CA ILE A 297 -16.55 18.93 1.92
C ILE A 297 -16.71 17.76 2.89
N THR A 298 -16.67 16.54 2.38
CA THR A 298 -16.79 15.33 3.22
C THR A 298 -15.68 15.20 4.24
N SER A 299 -16.02 14.74 5.44
CA SER A 299 -15.09 14.55 6.58
C SER A 299 -14.82 13.06 6.91
N CYS A 300 -15.38 12.13 6.15
CA CYS A 300 -15.36 10.70 6.49
C CYS A 300 -14.01 9.99 6.28
N SER A 301 -13.10 10.59 5.49
CA SER A 301 -11.77 10.07 5.21
C SER A 301 -10.73 10.75 6.11
N PRO A 302 -10.15 10.05 7.10
CA PRO A 302 -9.19 10.67 8.01
C PRO A 302 -7.90 11.11 7.31
N GLY A 303 -7.50 10.42 6.24
CA GLY A 303 -6.36 10.86 5.43
C GLY A 303 -6.63 12.19 4.72
N TRP A 304 -7.87 12.42 4.28
CA TRP A 304 -8.28 13.71 3.72
C TRP A 304 -8.36 14.80 4.81
N VAL A 305 -8.99 14.51 5.96
CA VAL A 305 -9.07 15.46 7.08
C VAL A 305 -7.68 15.93 7.49
N LYS A 306 -6.76 14.99 7.71
CA LYS A 306 -5.37 15.30 8.05
C LYS A 306 -4.64 16.10 6.96
N PHE A 307 -4.86 15.74 5.69
CA PHE A 307 -4.31 16.50 4.58
C PHE A 307 -4.84 17.94 4.57
N CYS A 308 -6.13 18.14 4.83
CA CYS A 308 -6.77 19.45 4.94
C CYS A 308 -6.21 20.26 6.11
N GLU A 309 -6.05 19.65 7.29
CA GLU A 309 -5.47 20.30 8.48
C GLU A 309 -4.07 20.88 8.22
N HIS A 310 -3.23 20.13 7.50
CA HIS A 310 -1.85 20.55 7.22
C HIS A 310 -1.72 21.50 6.03
N ASN A 311 -2.51 21.31 4.97
CA ASN A 311 -2.28 21.98 3.68
C ASN A 311 -3.36 23.01 3.33
N PHE A 312 -4.56 22.88 3.89
CA PHE A 312 -5.72 23.70 3.56
C PHE A 312 -6.51 24.10 4.82
N PRO A 313 -5.87 24.72 5.83
CA PRO A 313 -6.52 25.03 7.10
C PRO A 313 -7.74 25.96 6.95
N ASP A 314 -7.75 26.82 5.93
CA ASP A 314 -8.86 27.73 5.64
C ASP A 314 -10.17 27.00 5.26
N PHE A 315 -10.06 25.73 4.82
CA PHE A 315 -11.17 24.85 4.45
C PHE A 315 -11.64 23.96 5.61
N LEU A 316 -11.11 24.09 6.83
CA LEU A 316 -11.56 23.27 7.96
C LEU A 316 -13.04 23.47 8.29
N ASP A 317 -13.53 24.72 8.27
CA ASP A 317 -14.97 24.98 8.47
C ASP A 317 -15.84 24.53 7.27
N ASN A 318 -15.22 24.19 6.15
CA ASN A 318 -15.91 23.61 5.00
C ASN A 318 -16.10 22.09 5.15
N LEU A 319 -15.37 21.43 6.05
CA LEU A 319 -15.59 20.02 6.36
C LEU A 319 -16.97 19.82 7.00
N SER A 320 -17.64 18.73 6.64
CA SER A 320 -18.88 18.31 7.29
C SER A 320 -18.63 18.00 8.76
N THR A 321 -19.57 18.44 9.59
CA THR A 321 -19.59 18.11 11.01
C THR A 321 -20.03 16.68 11.29
N ALA A 322 -20.59 15.98 10.28
CA ALA A 322 -20.96 14.58 10.41
C ALA A 322 -19.71 13.74 10.71
N LYS A 323 -19.81 12.83 11.68
CA LYS A 323 -18.76 11.84 11.92
C LYS A 323 -18.62 10.91 10.73
N SER A 324 -17.41 10.38 10.54
CA SER A 324 -17.20 9.30 9.58
C SER A 324 -18.06 8.08 9.95
N PRO A 325 -18.38 7.20 8.99
CA PRO A 325 -19.15 5.99 9.28
C PRO A 325 -18.53 5.13 10.38
N HIS A 326 -17.19 5.11 10.46
CA HIS A 326 -16.44 4.39 11.49
C HIS A 326 -16.72 4.93 12.89
N GLU A 327 -16.51 6.24 13.09
CA GLU A 327 -16.68 6.92 14.38
C GLU A 327 -18.15 7.11 14.76
N MET A 328 -19.00 7.33 13.77
CA MET A 328 -20.45 7.38 13.94
C MET A 328 -20.95 6.05 14.49
N TYR A 329 -20.47 4.94 13.93
CA TYR A 329 -20.94 3.64 14.40
C TYR A 329 -20.44 3.32 15.81
N GLY A 330 -19.19 3.67 16.12
CA GLY A 330 -18.66 3.54 17.48
C GLY A 330 -19.57 4.24 18.50
N ALA A 331 -19.99 5.47 18.21
CA ALA A 331 -20.93 6.21 19.06
C ALA A 331 -22.31 5.53 19.18
N VAL A 332 -22.89 5.06 18.07
CA VAL A 332 -24.19 4.38 18.06
C VAL A 332 -24.14 3.03 18.80
N LEU A 333 -23.05 2.28 18.67
CA LEU A 333 -22.85 1.01 19.34
C LEU A 333 -22.72 1.17 20.85
N LYS A 334 -22.08 2.24 21.32
CA LYS A 334 -21.95 2.57 22.76
C LYS A 334 -23.15 3.31 23.35
N SER A 335 -24.15 3.66 22.55
CA SER A 335 -25.35 4.36 23.01
C SER A 335 -26.60 3.55 22.69
N TYR A 336 -27.18 3.75 21.51
CA TYR A 336 -28.42 3.11 21.07
C TYR A 336 -28.39 1.58 21.17
N TYR A 337 -27.31 0.95 20.71
CA TYR A 337 -27.20 -0.51 20.79
C TYR A 337 -27.05 -0.99 22.24
N ALA A 338 -26.22 -0.32 23.04
CA ALA A 338 -26.00 -0.65 24.45
C ALA A 338 -27.32 -0.65 25.24
N GLU A 339 -28.14 0.40 25.07
CA GLU A 339 -29.47 0.50 25.65
C GLU A 339 -30.39 -0.63 25.17
N LYS A 340 -30.46 -0.84 23.85
CA LYS A 340 -31.33 -1.86 23.25
C LYS A 340 -30.96 -3.28 23.65
N ALA A 341 -29.67 -3.53 23.89
CA ALA A 341 -29.16 -4.84 24.29
C ALA A 341 -29.14 -5.05 25.81
N GLY A 342 -29.37 -3.99 26.61
CA GLY A 342 -29.27 -4.04 28.06
C GLY A 342 -27.83 -4.28 28.56
N ILE A 343 -26.84 -3.76 27.84
CA ILE A 343 -25.40 -3.94 28.14
C ILE A 343 -24.82 -2.59 28.57
N ASP A 344 -24.00 -2.58 29.61
CA ASP A 344 -23.30 -1.37 30.02
C ASP A 344 -22.31 -0.93 28.90
N PRO A 345 -22.38 0.32 28.40
CA PRO A 345 -21.47 0.82 27.36
C PRO A 345 -19.96 0.60 27.63
N LYS A 346 -19.56 0.53 28.91
CA LYS A 346 -18.15 0.30 29.32
C LYS A 346 -17.67 -1.13 29.05
N ASP A 347 -18.61 -2.07 28.95
CA ASP A 347 -18.35 -3.49 28.75
C ASP A 347 -18.38 -3.87 27.27
N ILE A 348 -18.88 -3.00 26.40
CA ILE A 348 -18.79 -3.19 24.95
C ILE A 348 -17.37 -2.85 24.47
N TYR A 349 -16.73 -3.75 23.73
CA TYR A 349 -15.49 -3.47 22.99
C TYR A 349 -15.79 -3.46 21.49
N VAL A 350 -15.50 -2.36 20.80
CA VAL A 350 -15.81 -2.21 19.37
C VAL A 350 -14.55 -2.40 18.56
N VAL A 351 -14.56 -3.40 17.68
CA VAL A 351 -13.49 -3.68 16.71
C VAL A 351 -13.93 -3.24 15.32
N SER A 352 -13.01 -2.70 14.54
CA SER A 352 -13.28 -2.23 13.19
C SER A 352 -12.34 -2.88 12.19
N VAL A 353 -12.89 -3.53 11.16
CA VAL A 353 -12.12 -4.04 10.02
C VAL A 353 -12.21 -3.05 8.88
N MET A 354 -11.10 -2.35 8.62
CA MET A 354 -11.03 -1.21 7.70
C MET A 354 -9.98 -1.44 6.62
N PRO A 355 -10.25 -1.09 5.35
CA PRO A 355 -9.28 -1.13 4.26
C PRO A 355 -8.36 0.12 4.29
N CYS A 356 -8.05 0.63 5.48
CA CYS A 356 -7.42 1.94 5.65
C CYS A 356 -6.56 1.99 6.91
N THR A 357 -5.30 2.38 6.76
CA THR A 357 -4.38 2.57 7.89
C THR A 357 -4.67 3.85 8.68
N ALA A 358 -5.18 4.90 8.01
CA ALA A 358 -5.52 6.16 8.68
C ALA A 358 -6.70 6.03 9.65
N LYS A 359 -7.54 4.99 9.51
CA LYS A 359 -8.60 4.65 10.47
C LYS A 359 -8.08 4.15 11.83
N LYS A 360 -6.79 3.86 11.95
CA LYS A 360 -6.14 3.58 13.24
C LYS A 360 -5.75 4.85 14.00
N PHE A 361 -5.69 5.99 13.29
CA PHE A 361 -5.40 7.30 13.86
C PHE A 361 -6.66 8.05 14.24
N GLU A 362 -7.67 8.00 13.36
CA GLU A 362 -9.03 8.48 13.65
C GLU A 362 -9.57 7.83 14.92
#